data_AF-A0A3B8R6N2-F1
#
_entry.id   AF-A0A3B8R6N2-F1
#
_cell.length_a   1.000
_cell.length_b   1.000
_cell.length_c   1.000
_cell.angle_alpha   90.00
_cell.angle_beta   90.00
_cell.angle_gamma   90.00
#
_symmetry.space_group_name_H-M   'P 1'
#
loop_
_entity.id
_entity.type
_entity.pdbx_description
1 polymer ?
#
loop_
_entity_poly.entity_id
_entity_poly.type
_entity_poly.pdbx_seq_one_letter_code
_entity_poly.pdbx_strand_id
1 'polypeptide(L)'
;MLYRENGQFKTSYQADQQIFPIAQDRYLMLALIAAAAIVVPFIASEYVFRALLIPFLILSLAALGLNILVGYCGQISLGTGGFMAVGAYAAYNLLVRIE
;
A
#
# COMPACT_ATOMS: atom_id res chain seq x y z
N MET A 1 28.11 3.43 -4.05
CA MET A 1 26.89 3.68 -4.85
C MET A 1 26.52 2.38 -5.54
N LEU A 2 25.39 1.76 -5.17
CA LEU A 2 24.94 0.48 -5.71
C LEU A 2 24.50 0.57 -7.19
N TYR A 3 24.22 1.77 -7.69
CA TYR A 3 23.74 2.00 -9.06
C TYR A 3 24.55 3.10 -9.77
N ARG A 4 24.54 3.04 -11.11
CA ARG A 4 25.01 4.14 -11.95
C ARG A 4 23.88 5.16 -12.09
N GLU A 5 24.05 6.31 -11.46
CA GLU A 5 23.13 7.46 -11.54
C GLU A 5 23.36 8.33 -12.80
N ASN A 6 24.55 8.21 -13.41
CA ASN A 6 24.90 8.95 -14.63
C ASN A 6 24.01 8.55 -15.81
N GLY A 7 23.27 9.53 -16.36
CA GLY A 7 22.36 9.35 -17.50
C GLY A 7 20.87 9.50 -17.15
N GLN A 8 20.52 9.61 -15.87
CA GLN A 8 19.14 9.85 -15.43
C GLN A 8 18.88 11.35 -15.28
N PHE A 9 18.65 12.03 -16.40
CA PHE A 9 18.41 13.47 -16.41
C PHE A 9 16.94 13.79 -16.09
N LYS A 10 16.73 14.66 -15.10
CA LYS A 10 15.40 15.21 -14.80
C LYS A 10 15.18 16.43 -15.70
N THR A 11 14.33 16.29 -16.72
CA THR A 11 14.06 17.35 -17.71
C THR A 11 12.82 18.18 -17.41
N SER A 12 12.01 17.81 -16.42
CA SER A 12 10.81 18.54 -16.01
C SER A 12 10.65 18.59 -14.50
N TYR A 13 9.95 19.62 -13.99
CA TYR A 13 9.66 19.77 -12.56
C TYR A 13 8.80 18.60 -12.03
N GLN A 14 7.90 18.07 -12.84
CA GLN A 14 7.10 16.88 -12.50
C GLN A 14 7.98 15.63 -12.35
N ALA A 15 9.07 15.51 -13.12
CA ALA A 15 10.02 14.40 -12.96
C ALA A 15 10.79 14.50 -11.63
N ASP A 16 10.88 15.69 -11.03
CA ASP A 16 11.55 15.90 -9.74
C ASP A 16 10.65 15.56 -8.54
N GLN A 17 9.33 15.61 -8.71
CA GLN A 17 8.34 15.26 -7.68
C GLN A 17 8.07 13.75 -7.54
N GLN A 18 8.78 12.90 -8.28
CA GLN A 18 8.58 11.45 -8.24
C GLN A 18 9.09 10.84 -6.92
N ILE A 19 8.31 9.91 -6.36
CA ILE A 19 8.66 9.18 -5.12
C ILE A 19 9.96 8.38 -5.29
N PHE A 20 10.15 7.75 -6.45
CA PHE A 20 11.36 7.00 -6.81
C PHE A 20 12.00 7.61 -8.05
N PRO A 21 12.94 8.56 -7.91
CA PRO A 21 13.56 9.24 -9.05
C PRO A 21 14.53 8.33 -9.83
N ILE A 22 15.06 7.29 -9.19
CA ILE A 22 15.97 6.31 -9.81
C ILE A 22 15.14 5.19 -10.44
N ALA A 23 15.29 4.98 -11.75
CA ALA A 23 14.52 3.96 -12.45
C ALA A 23 14.78 2.53 -11.92
N GLN A 24 16.03 2.21 -11.55
CA GLN A 24 16.36 0.90 -10.98
C GLN A 24 15.59 0.66 -9.67
N ASP A 25 15.57 1.64 -8.76
CA ASP A 25 14.86 1.55 -7.49
C ASP A 25 13.36 1.39 -7.71
N ARG A 26 12.79 2.11 -8.69
CA ARG A 26 11.38 1.96 -9.05
C ARG A 26 11.05 0.54 -9.52
N TYR A 27 11.86 -0.03 -10.42
CA TYR A 27 11.64 -1.39 -10.90
C TYR A 27 11.87 -2.43 -9.79
N LEU A 28 12.87 -2.21 -8.93
CA LEU A 28 13.13 -3.07 -7.79
C LEU A 28 11.97 -3.04 -6.78
N MET A 29 11.43 -1.87 -6.47
CA MET A 29 10.28 -1.72 -5.59
C MET A 29 9.03 -2.40 -6.17
N LEU A 30 8.77 -2.21 -7.46
CA LEU A 30 7.67 -2.89 -8.16
C LEU A 30 7.85 -4.41 -8.15
N ALA A 31 9.07 -4.89 -8.43
CA ALA A 31 9.39 -6.32 -8.38
C ALA A 31 9.21 -6.89 -6.97
N LEU A 32 9.60 -6.14 -5.93
CA LEU A 32 9.43 -6.53 -4.55
C LEU A 32 7.96 -6.61 -4.14
N ILE A 33 7.14 -5.64 -4.54
CA ILE A 33 5.69 -5.66 -4.29
C ILE A 33 5.03 -6.83 -5.01
N ALA A 34 5.38 -7.05 -6.29
CA ALA A 34 4.86 -8.17 -7.07
C ALA A 34 5.28 -9.52 -6.46
N ALA A 35 6.55 -9.65 -6.04
CA ALA A 35 7.04 -10.83 -5.35
C ALA A 35 6.30 -11.06 -4.04
N ALA A 36 6.09 -10.01 -3.22
CA ALA A 36 5.32 -10.13 -2.00
C ALA A 36 3.87 -10.59 -2.27
N ALA A 37 3.20 -10.00 -3.27
CA ALA A 37 1.83 -10.34 -3.62
C ALA A 37 1.67 -11.79 -4.12
N ILE A 38 2.68 -12.33 -4.82
CA ILE A 38 2.63 -13.69 -5.37
C ILE A 38 3.14 -14.71 -4.35
N VAL A 39 4.31 -14.47 -3.74
CA VAL A 39 5.00 -15.46 -2.91
C VAL A 39 4.35 -15.62 -1.53
N VAL A 40 3.90 -14.52 -0.91
CA VAL A 40 3.34 -14.55 0.45
C VAL A 40 2.11 -15.47 0.54
N PRO A 41 1.13 -15.44 -0.39
CA PRO A 41 0.01 -16.38 -0.39
C PRO A 41 0.37 -17.86 -0.42
N PHE A 42 1.47 -18.24 -1.07
CA PHE A 42 1.84 -19.66 -1.18
C PHE A 42 2.65 -20.17 0.02
N ILE A 43 3.26 -19.27 0.80
CA ILE A 43 4.17 -19.64 1.90
C ILE A 43 3.56 -19.35 3.28
N ALA A 44 2.73 -18.32 3.40
CA ALA A 44 2.18 -17.92 4.69
C ALA A 44 1.12 -18.91 5.20
N SER A 45 1.24 -19.28 6.47
CA SER A 45 0.25 -20.12 7.15
C SER A 45 -1.03 -19.33 7.43
N GLU A 46 -2.14 -20.06 7.66
CA GLU A 46 -3.43 -19.44 8.01
C GLU A 46 -3.32 -18.52 9.23
N TYR A 47 -2.51 -18.90 10.23
CA TYR A 47 -2.25 -18.07 11.39
C TYR A 47 -1.60 -16.74 11.01
N VAL A 48 -0.56 -16.77 10.17
CA VAL A 48 0.13 -15.54 9.73
C VAL A 48 -0.83 -14.67 8.92
N PHE A 49 -1.69 -15.26 8.09
CA PHE A 49 -2.71 -14.52 7.35
C PHE A 49 -3.71 -13.83 8.26
N ARG A 50 -4.39 -14.58 9.14
CA ARG A 50 -5.47 -14.06 9.98
C ARG A 50 -4.96 -13.15 11.10
N ALA A 51 -3.84 -13.49 11.74
CA ALA A 51 -3.35 -12.79 12.92
C ALA A 51 -2.46 -11.59 12.58
N LEU A 52 -1.76 -11.61 11.43
CA LEU A 52 -0.76 -10.59 11.09
C LEU A 52 -1.09 -9.86 9.79
N LEU A 53 -1.11 -10.55 8.66
CA LEU A 53 -1.16 -9.90 7.34
C LEU A 53 -2.46 -9.14 7.11
N ILE A 54 -3.61 -9.74 7.41
CA ILE A 54 -4.91 -9.10 7.22
C ILE A 54 -5.04 -7.85 8.13
N PRO A 55 -4.84 -7.93 9.46
CA PRO A 55 -4.87 -6.74 10.32
C PRO A 55 -3.85 -5.67 9.91
N PHE A 56 -2.62 -6.08 9.56
CA PHE A 56 -1.58 -5.17 9.09
C PHE A 56 -2.03 -4.37 7.87
N LEU A 57 -2.52 -5.04 6.82
CA LEU A 57 -2.97 -4.36 5.61
C LEU A 57 -4.13 -3.40 5.87
N ILE A 58 -5.10 -3.81 6.69
CA ILE A 58 -6.25 -2.98 7.05
C ILE A 58 -5.79 -1.72 7.79
N LEU A 59 -4.95 -1.88 8.83
CA LEU A 59 -4.48 -0.77 9.65
C LEU A 59 -3.52 0.15 8.89
N SER A 60 -2.65 -0.40 8.03
CA SER A 60 -1.78 0.40 7.16
C SER A 60 -2.61 1.25 6.19
N LEU A 61 -3.65 0.69 5.59
CA LEU A 61 -4.52 1.43 4.67
C LEU A 61 -5.29 2.53 5.39
N ALA A 62 -5.81 2.26 6.59
CA ALA A 62 -6.44 3.25 7.44
C ALA A 62 -5.47 4.38 7.84
N ALA A 63 -4.24 4.04 8.24
CA ALA A 63 -3.22 5.00 8.63
C ALA A 63 -2.78 5.89 7.46
N LEU A 64 -2.58 5.31 6.27
CA LEU A 64 -2.23 6.07 5.06
C LEU A 64 -3.36 7.01 4.63
N GLY A 65 -4.61 6.54 4.63
CA GLY A 65 -5.76 7.39 4.32
C GLY A 65 -5.89 8.56 5.29
N LEU A 66 -5.69 8.32 6.58
CA LEU A 66 -5.69 9.37 7.60
C LEU A 66 -4.51 10.35 7.42
N ASN A 67 -3.32 9.84 7.06
CA ASN A 67 -2.14 10.66 6.82
C ASN A 67 -2.34 11.60 5.62
N ILE A 68 -3.01 11.14 4.56
CA ILE A 68 -3.39 11.98 3.42
C ILE A 68 -4.32 13.11 3.88
N LEU A 69 -5.40 12.77 4.59
CA LEU A 69 -6.42 13.75 4.93
C LEU A 69 -5.97 14.76 6.00
N VAL A 70 -5.42 14.27 7.11
CA VAL A 70 -5.00 15.10 8.24
C VAL A 70 -3.62 15.71 7.98
N GLY A 71 -2.70 14.94 7.40
CA GLY A 71 -1.32 15.38 7.18
C GLY A 71 -1.18 16.31 5.97
N TYR A 72 -1.66 15.89 4.79
CA TYR A 72 -1.50 16.69 3.58
C TYR A 72 -2.59 17.75 3.41
N CYS A 73 -3.85 17.44 3.71
CA CYS A 73 -4.97 18.38 3.54
C CYS A 73 -5.30 19.20 4.81
N GLY A 74 -4.82 18.79 5.99
CA GLY A 74 -5.10 19.48 7.26
C GLY A 74 -6.53 19.32 7.79
N GLN A 75 -7.31 18.36 7.28
CA GLN A 75 -8.71 18.17 7.64
C GLN A 75 -8.88 17.11 8.75
N ILE A 76 -9.82 17.32 9.67
CA ILE A 76 -10.15 16.34 10.71
C ILE A 76 -10.96 15.19 10.09
N SER A 77 -10.56 13.94 10.36
CA SER A 77 -11.27 12.75 9.88
C SER A 77 -12.22 12.17 10.93
N LEU A 78 -13.50 12.58 10.89
CA LEU A 78 -14.53 12.01 11.77
C LEU A 78 -15.16 10.73 11.21
N GLY A 79 -14.97 10.44 9.91
CA GLY A 79 -15.66 9.36 9.20
C GLY A 79 -14.85 8.08 8.95
N THR A 80 -13.55 8.05 9.23
CA THR A 80 -12.66 6.93 8.84
C THR A 80 -13.13 5.58 9.41
N GLY A 81 -13.55 5.54 10.68
CA GLY A 81 -14.10 4.33 11.29
C GLY A 81 -15.41 3.87 10.67
N GLY A 82 -16.26 4.81 10.24
CA GLY A 82 -17.51 4.50 9.55
C GLY A 82 -17.27 3.85 8.18
N PHE A 83 -16.36 4.41 7.37
CA PHE A 83 -15.98 3.80 6.10
C PHE A 83 -15.30 2.44 6.27
N MET A 84 -14.49 2.27 7.32
CA MET A 84 -13.88 0.99 7.66
C MET A 84 -14.95 -0.07 8.02
N ALA A 85 -15.98 0.31 8.77
CA ALA A 85 -17.10 -0.58 9.10
C ALA A 85 -17.88 -1.01 7.84
N VAL A 86 -18.20 -0.06 6.94
CA VAL A 86 -18.86 -0.36 5.66
C VAL A 86 -18.04 -1.36 4.84
N GLY A 87 -16.73 -1.16 4.74
CA GLY A 87 -15.83 -2.09 4.05
C GLY A 87 -15.82 -3.48 4.68
N ALA A 88 -15.78 -3.57 6.02
CA ALA A 88 -15.83 -4.85 6.73
C ALA A 88 -17.14 -5.61 6.47
N TYR A 89 -18.29 -4.93 6.52
CA TYR A 89 -19.59 -5.53 6.19
C TYR A 89 -19.66 -5.98 4.73
N ALA A 90 -19.15 -5.18 3.78
CA ALA A 90 -19.13 -5.53 2.37
C ALA A 90 -18.26 -6.77 2.10
N ALA A 91 -17.06 -6.82 2.69
CA ALA A 91 -16.16 -7.96 2.56
C ALA A 91 -16.77 -9.25 3.13
N TYR A 92 -17.37 -9.18 4.32
CA TYR A 92 -18.05 -10.32 4.93
C TYR A 92 -19.25 -10.79 4.10
N ASN A 93 -20.07 -9.84 3.62
CA ASN A 93 -21.23 -10.13 2.78
C ASN A 93 -20.85 -10.84 1.48
N LEU A 94 -19.75 -10.42 0.86
CA LEU A 94 -19.18 -11.03 -0.34
C LEU A 94 -18.63 -12.43 -0.05
N LEU A 95 -17.91 -12.61 1.06
CA LEU A 95 -17.38 -13.91 1.47
C LEU A 95 -18.51 -14.95 1.63
N VAL A 96 -19.57 -14.60 2.37
CA VAL A 96 -20.74 -15.48 2.63
C VAL A 96 -21.55 -15.80 1.36
N ARG A 97 -21.36 -15.07 0.27
CA ARG A 97 -22.06 -15.30 -1.01
C ARG A 97 -21.23 -16.07 -2.02
N ILE A 98 -19.90 -16.04 -1.89
CA ILE A 98 -18.98 -16.72 -2.79
C ILE A 98 -18.62 -18.11 -2.25
N GLU A 99 -18.48 -18.24 -0.94
CA GLU A 99 -18.32 -19.51 -0.20
C GLU A 99 -19.65 -19.99 0.37
#